data_AF-A0A925KIS8-F1
#
_entry.id   AF-A0A925KIS8-F1
#
_cell.length_a   1.000
_cell.length_b   1.000
_cell.length_c   1.000
_cell.angle_alpha   90.00
_cell.angle_beta   90.00
_cell.angle_gamma   90.00
#
_symmetry.space_group_name_H-M   'P 1'
#
loop_
_entity.id
_entity.type
_entity.pdbx_description
1 polymer ?
#
loop_
_entity_poly.entity_id
_entity_poly.type
_entity_poly.pdbx_seq_one_letter_code
_entity_poly.pdbx_strand_id
1 'polypeptide(L)'
;MVRTPNRRANGRRLAAPLLLVAALLCASSARAADDLGRPTVGIYTCIDSQGRRLTADRPIPECSTKEQHVLNRDGSLKTIHPPSLTADERAERDARERRAFEARTALAEAVRRDRNLMARYPSENVHQRAREAALDTVRLAMKATDSRLRELSNERKPLLSEAEFYQGRTLPPKLKQQIDANDAS
;
A
#
# COMPACT_ATOMS: atom_id res chain seq x y z
N MET A 1 23.57 41.33 33.57
CA MET A 1 23.51 40.22 34.56
C MET A 1 22.07 39.73 34.66
N VAL A 2 21.69 38.72 33.89
CA VAL A 2 20.41 37.99 34.06
C VAL A 2 20.65 36.50 33.80
N ARG A 3 20.08 35.71 34.71
CA ARG A 3 20.10 34.26 34.96
C ARG A 3 20.03 33.31 33.75
N THR A 4 20.81 32.23 33.87
CA THR A 4 20.76 30.91 33.19
C THR A 4 19.56 30.06 33.68
N PRO A 5 19.14 28.92 33.04
CA PRO A 5 19.88 27.64 33.01
C PRO A 5 19.81 26.90 31.65
N ASN A 6 20.90 26.40 31.07
CA ASN A 6 21.72 25.22 31.42
C ASN A 6 20.99 23.86 31.23
N ARG A 7 21.40 23.15 30.16
CA ARG A 7 21.04 21.78 29.81
C ARG A 7 21.66 20.80 30.80
N ARG A 8 20.91 19.79 31.24
CA ARG A 8 21.49 18.56 31.80
C ARG A 8 20.94 17.35 31.06
N ALA A 9 21.82 16.74 30.28
CA ALA A 9 21.74 15.33 29.93
C ALA A 9 22.01 14.51 31.20
N ASN A 10 21.26 13.42 31.39
CA ASN A 10 21.65 12.36 32.30
C ASN A 10 21.10 11.04 31.77
N GLY A 11 22.01 10.14 31.41
CA GLY A 11 21.71 8.76 31.10
C GLY A 11 21.51 7.95 32.39
N ARG A 12 20.85 6.81 32.24
CA ARG A 12 20.93 5.69 33.17
C ARG A 12 20.62 4.39 32.43
N ARG A 13 21.66 3.58 32.23
CA ARG A 13 21.57 2.12 32.00
C ARG A 13 21.57 1.41 33.35
N LEU A 14 21.03 0.17 33.38
CA LEU A 14 21.28 -1.02 34.26
C LEU A 14 19.98 -1.88 34.23
N ALA A 15 19.87 -2.97 33.44
CA ALA A 15 20.13 -4.40 33.77
C ALA A 15 19.32 -4.93 34.99
N ALA A 16 18.16 -5.61 34.83
CA ALA A 16 17.91 -7.08 34.71
C ALA A 16 18.03 -7.89 36.04
N PRO A 17 17.58 -9.16 36.21
CA PRO A 17 16.29 -9.86 35.96
C PRO A 17 15.84 -10.81 37.14
N LEU A 18 14.63 -11.41 37.15
CA LEU A 18 14.24 -12.71 37.80
C LEU A 18 12.70 -12.95 37.62
N LEU A 19 12.23 -13.91 36.81
CA LEU A 19 11.79 -15.30 37.15
C LEU A 19 10.53 -15.34 38.07
N LEU A 20 9.47 -16.16 37.91
CA LEU A 20 9.12 -17.29 37.03
C LEU A 20 7.72 -17.80 37.48
N VAL A 21 6.72 -17.89 36.58
CA VAL A 21 5.63 -18.91 36.57
C VAL A 21 5.23 -19.04 35.08
N ALA A 22 5.83 -19.94 34.30
CA ALA A 22 5.54 -21.36 34.20
C ALA A 22 4.22 -21.67 33.46
N ALA A 23 4.39 -22.05 32.19
CA ALA A 23 3.73 -23.17 31.52
C ALA A 23 2.19 -23.26 31.57
N LEU A 24 1.57 -22.90 30.44
CA LEU A 24 0.47 -23.69 29.87
C LEU A 24 0.53 -23.61 28.33
N LEU A 25 1.54 -24.26 27.73
CA LEU A 25 1.42 -24.78 26.37
C LEU A 25 0.73 -26.14 26.49
N CYS A 26 -0.49 -26.27 25.98
CA CYS A 26 -0.99 -27.53 25.44
C CYS A 26 -2.23 -27.27 24.57
N ALA A 27 -2.04 -27.46 23.26
CA ALA A 27 -3.01 -28.05 22.36
C ALA A 27 -4.43 -27.46 22.32
N SER A 28 -4.59 -26.37 21.58
CA SER A 28 -5.85 -26.09 20.87
C SER A 28 -5.68 -26.35 19.38
N SER A 29 -5.29 -27.58 19.02
CA SER A 29 -5.67 -28.13 17.72
C SER A 29 -7.18 -28.39 17.76
N ALA A 30 -7.97 -27.31 17.66
CA ALA A 30 -9.39 -27.40 17.37
C ALA A 30 -9.49 -27.91 15.94
N ARG A 31 -9.80 -29.19 15.84
CA ARG A 31 -10.07 -29.93 14.62
C ARG A 31 -10.91 -29.07 13.68
N ALA A 32 -10.42 -28.88 12.46
CA ALA A 32 -11.31 -28.75 11.32
C ALA A 32 -12.12 -30.06 11.29
N ALA A 33 -13.26 -30.06 11.97
CA ALA A 33 -14.27 -31.03 11.70
C ALA A 33 -14.73 -30.72 10.27
N ASP A 34 -14.44 -31.64 9.35
CA ASP A 34 -15.26 -31.79 8.17
C ASP A 34 -16.71 -31.60 8.60
N ASP A 35 -17.37 -30.58 8.06
CA ASP A 35 -18.82 -30.45 8.09
C ASP A 35 -19.39 -31.56 7.19
N LEU A 36 -19.23 -32.81 7.63
CA LEU A 36 -19.98 -33.94 7.12
C LEU A 36 -21.42 -33.64 7.49
N GLY A 37 -22.12 -33.11 6.48
CA GLY A 37 -23.48 -32.59 6.56
C GLY A 37 -24.30 -33.23 7.66
N ARG A 38 -24.61 -32.43 8.68
CA ARG A 38 -25.58 -32.77 9.71
C ARG A 38 -26.79 -33.42 9.02
N PRO A 39 -27.23 -34.63 9.41
CA PRO A 39 -28.33 -35.31 8.73
C PRO A 39 -29.55 -34.40 8.79
N THR A 40 -29.84 -33.78 7.66
CA THR A 40 -31.05 -33.01 7.46
C THR A 40 -32.19 -34.01 7.55
N VAL A 41 -32.97 -33.93 8.62
CA VAL A 41 -34.18 -34.73 8.77
C VAL A 41 -35.14 -34.34 7.64
N GLY A 42 -35.13 -35.12 6.57
CA GLY A 42 -35.89 -34.90 5.34
C GLY A 42 -35.65 -36.03 4.36
N ILE A 43 -36.71 -36.49 3.70
CA ILE A 43 -36.68 -37.58 2.74
C ILE A 43 -36.40 -36.97 1.36
N TYR A 44 -35.24 -37.26 0.78
CA TYR A 44 -34.86 -36.80 -0.55
C TYR A 44 -35.50 -37.67 -1.62
N THR A 45 -36.10 -37.04 -2.62
CA THR A 45 -36.69 -37.73 -3.75
C THR A 45 -36.30 -37.08 -5.07
N CYS A 46 -35.98 -37.89 -6.06
CA CYS A 46 -35.66 -37.43 -7.42
C CYS A 46 -36.01 -38.49 -8.46
N ILE A 47 -35.99 -38.08 -9.73
CA ILE A 47 -36.14 -38.98 -10.87
C ILE A 47 -34.79 -39.03 -11.60
N ASP A 48 -34.21 -40.22 -11.72
CA ASP A 48 -32.94 -40.44 -12.40
C ASP A 48 -33.05 -40.19 -13.92
N SER A 49 -31.97 -40.38 -14.67
CA SER A 49 -31.98 -40.26 -16.14
C SER A 49 -32.74 -41.40 -16.84
N GLN A 50 -33.03 -42.50 -16.13
CA GLN A 50 -33.74 -43.68 -16.63
C GLN A 50 -35.25 -43.64 -16.30
N GLY A 51 -35.73 -42.58 -15.65
CA GLY A 51 -37.13 -42.40 -15.27
C GLY A 51 -37.54 -43.12 -13.98
N ARG A 52 -36.60 -43.67 -13.22
CA ARG A 52 -36.88 -44.31 -11.92
C ARG A 52 -36.90 -43.28 -10.81
N ARG A 53 -37.83 -43.46 -9.87
CA ARG A 53 -37.89 -42.66 -8.64
C ARG A 53 -36.90 -43.20 -7.61
N LEU A 54 -35.98 -42.36 -7.18
CA LEU A 54 -35.06 -42.64 -6.08
C LEU A 54 -35.53 -41.89 -4.83
N THR A 55 -35.48 -42.56 -3.69
CA THR A 55 -35.87 -42.02 -2.38
C THR A 55 -34.80 -42.40 -1.37
N ALA A 56 -34.28 -41.44 -0.61
CA ALA A 56 -33.30 -41.68 0.43
C ALA A 56 -33.41 -40.66 1.56
N ASP A 57 -33.00 -41.02 2.78
CA ASP A 57 -32.95 -40.10 3.93
C ASP A 57 -31.70 -39.17 3.91
N ARG A 58 -30.96 -39.18 2.80
CA ARG A 58 -29.74 -38.41 2.55
C ARG A 58 -29.74 -37.90 1.10
N PRO A 59 -28.99 -36.82 0.77
CA PRO A 59 -28.83 -36.37 -0.60
C PRO A 59 -28.42 -37.51 -1.54
N ILE A 60 -29.11 -37.63 -2.67
CA ILE A 60 -28.96 -38.73 -3.63
C ILE A 60 -27.85 -38.37 -4.62
N PRO A 61 -26.67 -39.03 -4.60
CA PRO A 61 -25.54 -38.66 -5.45
C PRO A 61 -25.83 -38.88 -6.95
N GLU A 62 -26.66 -39.87 -7.30
CA GLU A 62 -27.07 -40.14 -8.68
C GLU A 62 -27.90 -38.99 -9.28
N CYS A 63 -28.55 -38.20 -8.44
CA CYS A 63 -29.32 -37.02 -8.82
C CYS A 63 -28.59 -35.70 -8.51
N SER A 64 -27.26 -35.72 -8.38
CA SER A 64 -26.47 -34.52 -8.08
C SER A 64 -26.52 -33.45 -9.17
N THR A 65 -26.84 -33.82 -10.42
CA THR A 65 -26.98 -32.89 -11.56
C THR A 65 -28.42 -32.41 -11.77
N LYS A 66 -29.37 -32.88 -10.94
CA LYS A 66 -30.78 -32.49 -10.99
C LYS A 66 -31.21 -31.91 -9.63
N GLU A 67 -32.35 -31.23 -9.63
CA GLU A 67 -32.99 -30.86 -8.38
C GLU A 67 -33.56 -32.08 -7.66
N GLN A 68 -33.52 -32.06 -6.32
CA GLN A 68 -34.09 -33.11 -5.48
C GLN A 68 -35.14 -32.49 -4.56
N HIS A 69 -36.28 -33.13 -4.43
CA HIS A 69 -37.33 -32.66 -3.52
C HIS A 69 -37.07 -33.23 -2.14
N VAL A 70 -36.83 -32.35 -1.16
CA VAL A 70 -36.72 -32.72 0.25
C VAL A 70 -38.13 -32.70 0.83
N LEU A 71 -38.62 -33.84 1.27
CA LEU A 71 -39.93 -34.01 1.87
C LEU A 71 -39.84 -34.06 3.39
N ASN A 72 -40.88 -33.59 4.05
CA ASN A 72 -41.11 -33.80 5.48
C ASN A 72 -41.57 -35.24 5.76
N ARG A 73 -41.61 -35.63 7.03
CA ARG A 73 -42.01 -36.98 7.45
C ARG A 73 -43.48 -37.30 7.14
N ASP A 74 -44.31 -36.27 6.99
CA ASP A 74 -45.72 -36.35 6.57
C ASP A 74 -45.89 -36.41 5.03
N GLY A 75 -44.78 -36.39 4.27
CA GLY A 75 -44.77 -36.42 2.81
C GLY A 75 -44.96 -35.07 2.13
N SER A 76 -45.14 -33.98 2.89
CA SER A 76 -45.23 -32.62 2.34
C SER A 76 -43.87 -32.13 1.82
N LEU A 77 -43.85 -31.30 0.77
CA LEU A 77 -42.61 -30.72 0.24
C LEU A 77 -42.03 -29.69 1.22
N LYS A 78 -40.82 -29.94 1.71
CA LYS A 78 -40.09 -29.06 2.63
C LYS A 78 -39.27 -28.02 1.88
N THR A 79 -38.41 -28.47 0.97
CA THR A 79 -37.57 -27.59 0.15
C THR A 79 -37.08 -28.34 -1.09
N ILE A 80 -36.57 -27.59 -2.07
CA ILE A 80 -35.94 -28.16 -3.26
C ILE A 80 -34.43 -28.01 -3.09
N HIS A 81 -33.72 -29.14 -3.07
CA HIS A 81 -32.27 -29.18 -3.07
C HIS A 81 -31.75 -28.93 -4.48
N PRO A 82 -30.98 -27.85 -4.72
CA PRO A 82 -30.50 -27.52 -6.05
C PRO A 82 -29.43 -28.50 -6.52
N PRO A 83 -29.25 -28.64 -7.85
CA PRO A 83 -28.17 -29.44 -8.40
C PRO A 83 -26.80 -28.87 -7.97
N SER A 84 -25.83 -29.77 -7.82
CA SER A 84 -24.44 -29.38 -7.64
C SER A 84 -23.93 -28.72 -8.93
N LEU A 85 -23.26 -27.58 -8.77
CA LEU A 85 -22.62 -26.89 -9.90
C LEU A 85 -21.63 -27.85 -10.57
N THR A 86 -21.59 -27.83 -11.89
CA THR A 86 -20.55 -28.51 -12.68
C THR A 86 -19.17 -27.89 -12.43
N ALA A 87 -18.09 -28.57 -12.85
CA ALA A 87 -16.74 -28.03 -12.70
C ALA A 87 -16.59 -26.66 -13.40
N ASP A 88 -17.17 -26.51 -14.59
CA ASP A 88 -17.12 -25.27 -15.37
C ASP A 88 -17.96 -24.16 -14.73
N GLU A 89 -19.17 -24.47 -14.24
CA GLU A 89 -20.01 -23.49 -13.54
C GLU A 89 -19.38 -23.03 -12.21
N ARG A 90 -18.70 -23.94 -11.49
CA ARG A 90 -17.90 -23.56 -10.32
C ARG A 90 -16.75 -22.66 -10.71
N ALA A 91 -16.00 -23.01 -11.75
CA ALA A 91 -14.89 -22.18 -12.22
C ALA A 91 -15.36 -20.78 -12.65
N GLU A 92 -16.51 -20.68 -13.33
CA GLU A 92 -17.08 -19.40 -13.74
C GLU A 92 -17.57 -18.59 -12.54
N ARG A 93 -18.22 -19.24 -11.56
CA ARG A 93 -18.62 -18.59 -10.31
C ARG A 93 -17.41 -18.05 -9.56
N ASP A 94 -16.37 -18.85 -9.38
CA ASP A 94 -15.14 -18.44 -8.71
C ASP A 94 -14.45 -17.29 -9.46
N ALA A 95 -14.46 -17.31 -10.80
CA ALA A 95 -13.92 -16.24 -11.62
C ALA A 95 -14.74 -14.94 -11.46
N ARG A 96 -16.07 -15.02 -11.41
CA ARG A 96 -16.95 -13.87 -11.13
C ARG A 96 -16.71 -13.31 -9.73
N GLU A 97 -16.61 -14.17 -8.72
CA GLU A 97 -16.34 -13.77 -7.34
C GLU A 97 -14.97 -13.10 -7.19
N ARG A 98 -13.93 -13.65 -7.85
CA ARG A 98 -12.60 -13.03 -7.92
C ARG A 98 -12.64 -11.64 -8.56
N ARG A 99 -13.26 -11.50 -9.73
CA ARG A 99 -13.40 -10.20 -10.41
C ARG A 99 -14.18 -9.19 -9.56
N ALA A 100 -15.25 -9.63 -8.89
CA ALA A 100 -16.03 -8.77 -8.01
C ALA A 100 -15.24 -8.33 -6.78
N PHE A 101 -14.42 -9.21 -6.20
CA PHE A 101 -13.54 -8.89 -5.09
C PHE A 101 -12.46 -7.89 -5.52
N GLU A 102 -11.80 -8.11 -6.65
CA GLU A 102 -10.81 -7.20 -7.23
C GLU A 102 -11.42 -5.82 -7.49
N ALA A 103 -12.61 -5.75 -8.09
CA ALA A 103 -13.31 -4.49 -8.35
C ALA A 103 -13.64 -3.74 -7.04
N ARG A 104 -14.16 -4.43 -6.02
CA ARG A 104 -14.44 -3.82 -4.70
C ARG A 104 -13.16 -3.31 -4.04
N THR A 105 -12.07 -4.07 -4.15
CA THR A 105 -10.77 -3.70 -3.59
C THR A 105 -10.20 -2.47 -4.31
N ALA A 106 -10.27 -2.43 -5.64
CA ALA A 106 -9.84 -1.28 -6.44
C ALA A 106 -10.62 0.00 -6.10
N LEU A 107 -11.94 -0.11 -5.90
CA LEU A 107 -12.78 1.01 -5.47
C LEU A 107 -12.43 1.47 -4.04
N ALA A 108 -12.25 0.56 -3.09
CA ALA A 108 -11.84 0.89 -1.73
C ALA A 108 -10.48 1.60 -1.71
N GLU A 109 -9.54 1.15 -2.55
CA GLU A 109 -8.25 1.79 -2.74
C GLU A 109 -8.34 3.19 -3.34
N ALA A 110 -9.20 3.38 -4.36
CA ALA A 110 -9.44 4.69 -4.94
C ALA A 110 -10.00 5.68 -3.91
N VAL A 111 -11.02 5.27 -3.15
CA VAL A 111 -11.61 6.07 -2.07
C VAL A 111 -10.58 6.38 -0.98
N ARG A 112 -9.71 5.41 -0.63
CA ARG A 112 -8.65 5.63 0.36
C ARG A 112 -7.64 6.68 -0.12
N ARG A 113 -7.22 6.62 -1.39
CA ARG A 113 -6.32 7.61 -1.98
C ARG A 113 -6.94 8.99 -2.03
N ASP A 114 -8.20 9.09 -2.44
CA ASP A 114 -8.94 10.36 -2.49
C ASP A 114 -9.10 11.00 -1.11
N ARG A 115 -9.52 10.21 -0.11
CA ARG A 115 -9.57 10.66 1.29
C ARG A 115 -8.22 11.13 1.80
N ASN A 116 -7.13 10.43 1.46
CA ASN A 116 -5.80 10.85 1.86
C ASN A 116 -5.39 12.18 1.20
N LEU A 117 -5.69 12.34 -0.09
CA LEU A 117 -5.43 13.56 -0.83
C LEU A 117 -6.17 14.75 -0.20
N MET A 118 -7.47 14.60 0.04
CA MET A 118 -8.31 15.64 0.65
C MET A 118 -7.95 15.92 2.12
N ALA A 119 -7.52 14.91 2.87
CA ALA A 119 -7.04 15.11 4.24
C ALA A 119 -5.74 15.91 4.30
N ARG A 120 -4.82 15.70 3.34
CA ARG A 120 -3.56 16.46 3.25
C ARG A 120 -3.74 17.84 2.62
N TYR A 121 -4.61 17.92 1.62
CA TYR A 121 -4.85 19.13 0.83
C TYR A 121 -6.36 19.37 0.70
N PRO A 122 -6.99 20.01 1.71
CA PRO A 122 -8.44 20.18 1.75
C PRO A 122 -9.02 21.07 0.64
N SER A 123 -8.18 21.87 -0.02
CA SER A 123 -8.55 22.70 -1.15
C SER A 123 -7.40 22.82 -2.14
N GLU A 124 -7.74 23.14 -3.39
CA GLU A 124 -6.78 23.36 -4.46
C GLU A 124 -5.74 24.44 -4.09
N ASN A 125 -6.16 25.53 -3.44
CA ASN A 125 -5.26 26.59 -2.97
C ASN A 125 -4.25 26.09 -1.92
N VAL A 126 -4.63 25.15 -1.05
CA VAL A 126 -3.69 24.54 -0.09
C VAL A 126 -2.70 23.63 -0.81
N HIS A 127 -3.20 22.81 -1.75
CA HIS A 127 -2.35 21.97 -2.59
C HIS A 127 -1.32 22.80 -3.38
N GLN A 128 -1.78 23.87 -4.04
CA GLN A 128 -0.93 24.73 -4.86
C GLN A 128 0.14 25.44 -4.02
N ARG A 129 -0.21 25.94 -2.82
CA ARG A 129 0.79 26.49 -1.90
C ARG A 129 1.82 25.47 -1.46
N ALA A 130 1.41 24.22 -1.19
CA ALA A 130 2.35 23.16 -0.84
C ALA A 130 3.29 22.82 -2.01
N ARG A 131 2.78 22.83 -3.26
CA ARG A 131 3.61 22.66 -4.47
C ARG A 131 4.62 23.79 -4.62
N GLU A 132 4.19 25.03 -4.42
CA GLU A 132 5.08 26.20 -4.51
C GLU A 132 6.15 26.17 -3.42
N ALA A 133 5.78 25.89 -2.18
CA ALA A 133 6.71 25.76 -1.06
C ALA A 133 7.74 24.65 -1.29
N ALA A 134 7.35 23.53 -1.90
CA ALA A 134 8.27 22.44 -2.25
C ALA A 134 9.34 22.86 -3.29
N LEU A 135 9.07 23.89 -4.10
CA LEU A 135 10.02 24.42 -5.08
C LEU A 135 10.97 25.47 -4.48
N ASP A 136 10.70 25.99 -3.29
CA ASP A 136 11.43 27.14 -2.75
C ASP A 136 12.89 26.82 -2.42
N THR A 137 13.20 25.59 -2.02
CA THR A 137 14.58 25.15 -1.77
C THR A 137 15.42 25.20 -3.03
N VAL A 138 14.89 24.69 -4.15
CA VAL A 138 15.54 24.73 -5.46
C VAL A 138 15.67 26.16 -5.97
N ARG A 139 14.60 26.96 -5.84
CA ARG A 139 14.63 28.39 -6.23
C ARG A 139 15.66 29.18 -5.44
N LEU A 140 15.82 28.90 -4.14
CA LEU A 140 16.83 29.54 -3.32
C LEU A 140 18.24 29.16 -3.76
N ALA A 141 18.47 27.88 -4.06
CA ALA A 141 19.74 27.42 -4.60
C ALA A 141 20.08 28.10 -5.93
N MET A 142 19.12 28.17 -6.86
CA MET A 142 19.29 28.89 -8.14
C MET A 142 19.66 30.35 -7.92
N LYS A 143 18.94 31.05 -7.04
CA LYS A 143 19.25 32.46 -6.72
C LYS A 143 20.66 32.63 -6.13
N ALA A 144 21.09 31.71 -5.28
CA ALA A 144 22.44 31.74 -4.71
C ALA A 144 23.50 31.53 -5.80
N THR A 145 23.30 30.56 -6.70
CA THR A 145 24.18 30.34 -7.86
C THR A 145 24.20 31.55 -8.79
N ASP A 146 23.06 32.13 -9.12
CA ASP A 146 22.98 33.33 -9.96
C ASP A 146 23.69 34.52 -9.33
N SER A 147 23.55 34.71 -8.01
CA SER A 147 24.29 35.75 -7.28
C SER A 147 25.79 35.51 -7.39
N ARG A 148 26.23 34.26 -7.18
CA ARG A 148 27.64 33.89 -7.27
C ARG A 148 28.22 34.12 -8.66
N LEU A 149 27.50 33.74 -9.71
CA LEU A 149 27.91 33.99 -11.10
C LEU A 149 28.04 35.48 -11.39
N ARG A 150 27.13 36.32 -10.87
CA ARG A 150 27.20 37.78 -11.02
C ARG A 150 28.42 38.36 -10.31
N GLU A 151 28.67 37.95 -9.07
CA GLU A 151 29.87 38.33 -8.32
C GLU A 151 31.14 37.97 -9.08
N LEU A 152 31.29 36.72 -9.51
CA LEU A 152 32.43 36.27 -10.29
C LEU A 152 32.60 37.07 -11.58
N SER A 153 31.50 37.35 -12.29
CA SER A 153 31.53 38.16 -13.51
C SER A 153 31.98 39.60 -13.25
N ASN A 154 31.65 40.17 -12.09
CA ASN A 154 32.03 41.53 -11.72
C ASN A 154 33.48 41.60 -11.26
N GLU A 155 33.97 40.58 -10.56
CA GLU A 155 35.39 40.41 -10.20
C GLU A 155 36.27 40.19 -11.45
N ARG A 156 35.75 39.46 -12.45
CA ARG A 156 36.49 39.14 -13.68
C ARG A 156 36.77 40.37 -14.55
N LYS A 157 35.84 41.33 -14.62
CA LYS A 157 35.95 42.53 -15.47
C LYS A 157 37.25 43.34 -15.23
N PRO A 158 37.57 43.78 -14.00
CA PRO A 158 38.81 44.53 -13.77
C PRO A 158 40.06 43.69 -14.02
N LEU A 159 40.04 42.39 -13.68
CA LEU A 159 41.17 41.49 -13.94
C LEU A 159 41.47 41.37 -15.45
N LEU A 160 40.42 41.25 -16.27
CA LEU A 160 40.56 41.25 -17.72
C LEU A 160 41.05 42.60 -18.25
N SER A 161 40.55 43.73 -17.71
CA SER A 161 41.04 45.05 -18.10
C SER A 161 42.52 45.27 -17.77
N GLU A 162 43.01 44.72 -16.66
CA GLU A 162 44.45 44.75 -16.34
C GLU A 162 45.23 43.79 -17.24
N ALA A 163 44.67 42.63 -17.58
CA ALA A 163 45.30 41.68 -18.49
C ALA A 163 45.48 42.24 -19.91
N GLU A 164 44.59 43.13 -20.37
CA GLU A 164 44.73 43.83 -21.65
C GLU A 164 46.03 44.64 -21.76
N PHE A 165 46.55 45.17 -20.65
CA PHE A 165 47.83 45.89 -20.63
C PHE A 165 49.03 44.98 -20.97
N TYR A 166 48.89 43.67 -20.76
CA TYR A 166 49.95 42.67 -20.97
C TYR A 166 49.73 41.82 -22.23
N GLN A 167 48.90 42.26 -23.19
CA GLN A 167 48.69 41.53 -24.44
C GLN A 167 50.02 41.22 -25.14
N GLY A 168 50.23 39.95 -25.48
CA GLY A 168 51.47 39.45 -26.09
C GLY A 168 52.68 39.34 -25.15
N ARG A 169 52.51 39.62 -23.85
CA ARG A 169 53.54 39.48 -22.81
C ARG A 169 53.09 38.46 -21.76
N THR A 170 54.02 38.04 -20.91
CA THR A 170 53.72 37.17 -19.77
C THR A 170 52.97 37.96 -18.69
N LEU A 171 51.81 37.46 -18.26
CA LEU A 171 51.04 38.07 -17.16
C LEU A 171 51.82 38.03 -15.84
N PRO A 172 51.73 39.08 -15.01
CA PRO A 172 52.24 39.03 -13.64
C PRO A 172 51.66 37.83 -12.87
N PRO A 173 52.45 37.14 -12.03
CA PRO A 173 52.02 35.90 -11.39
C PRO A 173 50.79 36.08 -10.50
N LYS A 174 50.68 37.23 -9.83
CA LYS A 174 49.52 37.59 -9.00
C LYS A 174 48.24 37.75 -9.82
N LEU A 175 48.31 38.45 -10.95
CA LEU A 175 47.16 38.68 -11.84
C LEU A 175 46.68 37.36 -12.46
N LYS A 176 47.62 36.51 -12.90
CA LYS A 176 47.29 35.17 -13.41
C LYS A 176 46.58 34.32 -12.35
N GLN A 177 47.11 34.26 -11.12
CA GLN A 177 46.49 33.53 -10.03
C GLN A 177 45.07 34.02 -9.70
N GLN A 178 44.82 35.33 -9.77
CA GLN A 178 43.49 35.89 -9.52
C GLN A 178 42.48 35.53 -10.60
N ILE A 179 42.89 35.55 -11.88
CA ILE A 179 42.04 35.12 -13.00
C ILE A 179 41.74 33.62 -12.87
N ASP A 180 42.76 32.79 -12.65
CA ASP A 180 42.61 31.35 -12.52
C ASP A 180 41.71 30.99 -11.32
N ALA A 181 41.81 31.72 -10.20
CA ALA A 181 40.96 31.51 -9.03
C ALA A 181 39.49 31.89 -9.27
N ASN A 182 39.22 32.94 -10.05
CA ASN A 182 37.87 33.32 -10.43
C ASN A 182 37.26 32.32 -11.41
N ASP A 183 38.03 31.86 -12.39
CA ASP A 183 37.58 30.88 -13.40
C ASP A 183 37.39 29.46 -12.81
N ALA A 184 38.05 29.14 -11.69
CA ALA A 184 37.92 27.86 -10.99
C ALA A 184 36.82 27.82 -9.90
N SER A 185 36.14 28.94 -9.65
CA SER A 185 35.08 29.10 -8.63
C SER A 185 33.68 28.78 -9.16
#